data_AF-A0A3L9MCA3-F1
#
_entry.id   AF-A0A3L9MCA3-F1
#
_cell.length_a   1.000
_cell.length_b   1.000
_cell.length_c   1.000
_cell.angle_alpha   90.00
_cell.angle_beta   90.00
_cell.angle_gamma   90.00
#
_symmetry.space_group_name_H-M   'P 1'
#
loop_
_entity.id
_entity.type
_entity.pdbx_description
1 polymer ?
#
loop_
_entity_poly.entity_id
_entity_poly.type
_entity_poly.pdbx_seq_one_letter_code
_entity_poly.pdbx_strand_id
1 'polypeptide(L)'
;MSESNDTHRMTPDQLRQAGELLYGNQWQSDLARAINVDSRRIRQWLSGQRAVPEGLWLEIIELLKNNSRDTARYADNLKDCYESLKEKL
;
A
#
# COMPACT_ATOMS: atom_id res chain seq x y z
N MET A 1 -11.94 23.47 -23.67
CA MET A 1 -10.65 23.13 -23.04
C MET A 1 -10.95 22.89 -21.58
N SER A 2 -10.91 21.64 -21.12
CA SER A 2 -11.30 21.28 -19.75
C SER A 2 -10.04 21.13 -18.92
N GLU A 3 -9.61 22.23 -18.33
CA GLU A 3 -8.59 22.22 -17.29
C GLU A 3 -9.21 21.80 -15.95
N SER A 4 -8.45 21.06 -15.15
CA SER A 4 -8.63 20.88 -13.69
C SER A 4 -9.42 19.66 -13.19
N ASN A 5 -9.00 18.44 -13.53
CA ASN A 5 -9.31 17.25 -12.71
C ASN A 5 -8.07 16.49 -12.19
N ASP A 6 -6.86 16.97 -12.48
CA ASP A 6 -5.62 16.28 -12.08
C ASP A 6 -5.24 16.49 -10.60
N THR A 7 -5.76 17.52 -9.92
CA THR A 7 -5.43 17.81 -8.51
C THR A 7 -6.01 16.77 -7.52
N HIS A 8 -6.96 15.94 -7.94
CA HIS A 8 -7.61 14.94 -7.08
C HIS A 8 -7.08 13.51 -7.27
N ARG A 9 -6.10 13.32 -8.16
CA ARG A 9 -5.56 11.99 -8.49
C ARG A 9 -4.27 11.71 -7.75
N MET A 10 -4.12 10.44 -7.38
CA MET A 10 -2.89 9.95 -6.77
C MET A 10 -1.75 10.11 -7.75
N THR A 11 -0.65 10.69 -7.28
CA THR A 11 0.55 10.84 -8.10
C THR A 11 1.30 9.51 -8.20
N PRO A 12 2.12 9.32 -9.24
CA PRO A 12 3.04 8.18 -9.33
C PRO A 12 3.89 7.95 -8.08
N ASP A 13 4.37 9.04 -7.46
CA ASP A 13 5.22 8.95 -6.27
C ASP A 13 4.44 8.53 -5.02
N GLN A 14 3.19 9.01 -4.85
CA GLN A 14 2.30 8.54 -3.79
C GLN A 14 2.00 7.04 -3.94
N LEU A 15 1.72 6.59 -5.17
CA LEU A 15 1.50 5.17 -5.46
C LEU A 15 2.74 4.32 -5.16
N ARG A 16 3.92 4.81 -5.56
CA ARG A 16 5.21 4.15 -5.26
C ARG A 16 5.42 4.02 -3.77
N GLN A 17 5.28 5.10 -3.02
CA GLN A 17 5.48 5.11 -1.57
C GLN A 17 4.53 4.15 -0.87
N ALA A 18 3.24 4.14 -1.26
CA ALA A 18 2.27 3.20 -0.72
C ALA A 18 2.64 1.74 -1.02
N GLY A 19 3.05 1.45 -2.25
CA GLY A 19 3.49 0.11 -2.65
C GLY A 19 4.70 -0.38 -1.85
N GLU A 20 5.72 0.45 -1.72
CA GLU A 20 6.95 0.13 -0.97
C GLU A 20 6.65 -0.10 0.52
N LEU A 21 5.75 0.68 1.13
CA LEU A 21 5.32 0.48 2.52
C LEU A 21 4.55 -0.84 2.72
N LEU A 22 3.76 -1.27 1.73
CA LEU A 22 2.95 -2.48 1.81
C LEU A 22 3.75 -3.77 1.53
N TYR A 23 4.65 -3.72 0.55
CA TYR A 23 5.25 -4.93 -0.04
C TYR A 23 6.78 -4.86 -0.22
N GLY A 24 7.42 -3.74 0.12
CA GLY A 24 8.86 -3.59 0.02
C GLY A 24 9.38 -3.51 -1.43
N ASN A 25 10.54 -4.11 -1.69
CA ASN A 25 11.29 -3.90 -2.94
C ASN A 25 10.58 -4.41 -4.20
N GLN A 26 9.74 -5.44 -4.10
CA GLN A 26 9.04 -6.06 -5.25
C GLN A 26 7.55 -5.69 -5.31
N TRP A 27 7.23 -4.45 -4.89
CA TRP A 27 5.86 -4.04 -4.64
C TRP A 27 4.94 -3.99 -5.86
N GLN A 28 5.44 -3.75 -7.07
CA GLN A 28 4.56 -3.52 -8.24
C GLN A 28 3.70 -4.74 -8.57
N SER A 29 4.26 -5.94 -8.51
CA SER A 29 3.52 -7.17 -8.79
C SER A 29 2.58 -7.53 -7.64
N ASP A 30 3.00 -7.34 -6.40
CA ASP A 30 2.18 -7.66 -5.22
C ASP A 30 1.00 -6.69 -5.09
N LEU A 31 1.24 -5.40 -5.29
CA LEU A 31 0.18 -4.40 -5.32
C LEU A 31 -0.82 -4.67 -6.45
N ALA A 32 -0.33 -5.01 -7.65
CA ALA A 32 -1.20 -5.33 -8.77
C ALA A 32 -2.16 -6.49 -8.45
N ARG A 33 -1.67 -7.54 -7.77
CA ARG A 33 -2.52 -8.65 -7.31
C ARG A 33 -3.52 -8.18 -6.25
N ALA A 34 -3.09 -7.36 -5.30
CA ALA A 34 -3.95 -6.88 -4.21
C ALA A 34 -5.15 -6.05 -4.69
N ILE A 35 -4.95 -5.20 -5.71
CA ILE A 35 -6.01 -4.37 -6.30
C ILE A 35 -6.64 -4.99 -7.57
N ASN A 36 -6.32 -6.26 -7.85
CA ASN A 36 -6.84 -7.03 -8.98
C ASN A 36 -6.66 -6.34 -10.35
N VAL A 37 -5.44 -5.88 -10.64
CA VAL A 37 -5.05 -5.34 -11.96
C VAL A 37 -3.81 -6.05 -12.50
N ASP A 38 -3.58 -5.89 -13.81
CA ASP A 38 -2.36 -6.33 -14.45
C ASP A 38 -1.16 -5.46 -13.98
N SER A 39 0.00 -6.05 -13.67
CA SER A 39 1.21 -5.31 -13.25
C SER A 39 1.69 -4.31 -14.30
N ARG A 40 1.39 -4.51 -15.58
CA ARG A 40 1.60 -3.51 -16.64
C ARG A 40 0.83 -2.22 -16.35
N ARG A 41 -0.38 -2.31 -15.78
CA ARG A 41 -1.20 -1.14 -15.45
C ARG A 41 -0.51 -0.27 -14.39
N ILE A 42 0.09 -0.89 -13.38
CA ILE A 42 0.92 -0.18 -12.39
C ILE A 42 2.06 0.58 -13.08
N ARG A 43 2.80 -0.06 -13.98
CA ARG A 43 3.88 0.58 -14.74
C ARG A 43 3.40 1.76 -15.60
N GLN A 44 2.22 1.64 -16.22
CA GLN A 44 1.63 2.72 -16.99
C GLN A 44 1.30 3.93 -16.13
N TRP A 45 0.75 3.71 -14.93
CA TRP A 45 0.51 4.77 -13.96
C TRP A 45 1.80 5.44 -13.51
N LEU A 46 2.83 4.65 -13.19
CA LEU A 46 4.12 5.19 -12.75
C LEU A 46 4.83 6.02 -13.80
N SER A 47 4.71 5.63 -15.07
CA SER A 47 5.29 6.37 -16.20
C SER A 47 4.50 7.63 -16.59
N GLY A 48 3.32 7.86 -16.00
CA GLY A 48 2.40 8.92 -16.44
C GLY A 48 1.69 8.64 -17.77
N GLN A 49 1.94 7.49 -18.42
CA GLN A 49 1.24 7.10 -19.65
C GLN A 49 -0.28 7.01 -19.45
N ARG A 50 -0.73 6.70 -18.23
CA ARG A 50 -2.12 6.77 -17.82
C ARG A 50 -2.22 7.42 -16.44
N ALA A 51 -3.25 8.22 -16.22
CA ALA A 51 -3.58 8.71 -14.88
C ALA A 51 -4.03 7.55 -13.97
N VAL A 52 -3.73 7.68 -12.68
CA VAL A 52 -4.25 6.77 -11.65
C VAL A 52 -5.76 7.01 -11.50
N PRO A 53 -6.61 5.96 -11.47
CA PRO A 53 -8.05 6.12 -11.24
C PRO A 53 -8.36 6.74 -9.88
N GLU A 54 -9.35 7.63 -9.83
CA GLU A 54 -9.77 8.30 -8.59
C GLU A 54 -10.25 7.31 -7.52
N GLY A 55 -10.92 6.22 -7.91
CA GLY A 55 -11.36 5.18 -6.98
C GLY A 55 -10.24 4.40 -6.29
N LEU A 56 -9.02 4.41 -6.84
CA LEU A 56 -7.90 3.65 -6.29
C LEU A 56 -7.43 4.18 -4.93
N TRP A 57 -7.68 5.46 -4.64
CA TRP A 57 -7.35 6.06 -3.35
C TRP A 57 -7.91 5.27 -2.17
N LEU A 58 -9.19 4.88 -2.25
CA LEU A 58 -9.87 4.19 -1.15
C LEU A 58 -9.27 2.80 -0.93
N GLU A 59 -8.97 2.08 -2.00
CA GLU A 59 -8.33 0.75 -1.93
C GLU A 59 -6.94 0.83 -1.30
N ILE A 60 -6.10 1.78 -1.73
CA ILE A 60 -4.75 1.96 -1.18
C ILE A 60 -4.79 2.36 0.30
N ILE A 61 -5.69 3.28 0.67
CA ILE A 61 -5.87 3.69 2.07
C ILE A 61 -6.27 2.49 2.93
N GLU A 62 -7.19 1.66 2.44
CA GLU A 62 -7.66 0.50 3.20
C GLU A 62 -6.56 -0.57 3.35
N LEU A 63 -5.80 -0.84 2.29
CA LEU A 63 -4.63 -1.73 2.36
C LEU A 63 -3.62 -1.25 3.40
N LEU A 64 -3.28 0.04 3.40
CA LEU A 64 -2.34 0.63 4.36
C LEU A 64 -2.84 0.54 5.81
N LYS A 65 -4.13 0.85 6.03
CA LYS A 65 -4.74 0.74 7.37
C LYS A 65 -4.74 -0.69 7.87
N ASN A 66 -5.07 -1.66 7.02
CA ASN A 66 -5.09 -3.07 7.41
C ASN A 66 -3.68 -3.58 7.71
N ASN A 67 -2.70 -3.27 6.86
CA ASN A 67 -1.30 -3.58 7.14
C ASN A 67 -0.81 -2.96 8.47
N SER A 68 -1.17 -1.70 8.74
CA SER A 68 -0.81 -1.04 10.01
C SER A 68 -1.43 -1.72 11.23
N ARG A 69 -2.71 -2.10 11.17
CA ARG A 69 -3.38 -2.82 12.26
C ARG A 69 -2.78 -4.20 12.48
N ASP A 70 -2.50 -4.93 11.41
CA ASP A 70 -1.98 -6.29 11.48
C ASP A 70 -0.55 -6.32 12.04
N THR A 71 0.30 -5.38 11.58
CA THR A 71 1.67 -5.24 12.07
C THR A 71 1.72 -4.81 13.54
N ALA A 72 0.89 -3.84 13.95
CA ALA A 72 0.79 -3.43 15.35
C ALA A 72 0.33 -4.58 16.26
N ARG A 73 -0.75 -5.27 15.87
CA ARG A 73 -1.27 -6.43 16.63
C ARG A 73 -0.22 -7.53 16.77
N TYR A 74 0.56 -7.80 15.73
CA TYR A 74 1.62 -8.81 15.79
C TYR A 74 2.76 -8.38 16.72
N ALA A 75 3.14 -7.10 16.72
CA ALA A 75 4.15 -6.58 17.63
C ALA A 75 3.71 -6.73 19.10
N ASP A 76 2.44 -6.43 19.41
CA ASP A 76 1.88 -6.62 20.76
C ASP A 76 1.91 -8.10 21.15
N ASN A 77 1.47 -9.00 20.27
CA ASN A 77 1.53 -10.45 20.53
C ASN A 77 2.96 -10.94 20.81
N LEU A 78 3.96 -10.46 20.05
CA LEU A 78 5.36 -10.82 20.28
C LEU A 78 5.87 -10.32 21.62
N LYS A 79 5.49 -9.11 22.02
CA LYS A 79 5.83 -8.53 23.32
C LYS A 79 5.24 -9.36 24.46
N ASP A 80 3.96 -9.73 24.37
CA ASP A 80 3.30 -10.55 25.38
C ASP A 80 3.95 -11.94 25.51
N CYS A 81 4.31 -12.56 24.37
CA CYS A 81 5.06 -13.81 24.37
C CYS A 81 6.43 -13.67 25.05
N TYR A 82 7.16 -12.59 24.79
CA TYR A 82 8.47 -12.33 25.38
C TYR A 82 8.39 -12.13 26.90
N GLU A 83 7.46 -11.30 27.39
CA GLU A 83 7.29 -11.08 28.83
C GLU A 83 6.87 -12.37 29.56
N SER A 84 5.98 -13.18 28.96
CA SER A 84 5.59 -14.48 29.55
C SER A 84 6.76 -15.48 29.65
N LEU A 85 7.73 -15.43 28.73
CA LEU A 85 8.93 -16.26 28.80
C LEU A 85 9.88 -15.77 29.90
N LYS A 86 10.05 -14.45 30.02
CA LYS A 86 10.91 -13.82 31.02
C LYS A 86 10.44 -14.10 32.46
N GLU A 87 9.14 -14.14 32.71
CA GLU A 87 8.58 -14.45 34.04
C GLU A 87 8.76 -15.91 34.48
N LYS A 88 9.07 -16.81 33.55
CA LYS A 88 9.24 -18.26 33.80
C LYS A 88 10.69 -18.69 34.00
N LEU A 89 11.65 -17.79 33.77
CA LEU A 89 13.09 -17.98 33.94
C LEU A 89 13.55 -17.46 35.31
#